data_AF-U6CYY0-F1
#
_entry.id   AF-U6CYY0-F1
#
_cell.length_a   1.000
_cell.length_b   1.000
_cell.length_c   1.000
_cell.angle_alpha   90.00
_cell.angle_beta   90.00
_cell.angle_gamma   90.00
#
_symmetry.space_group_name_H-M   'P 1'
#
loop_
_entity.id
_entity.type
_entity.pdbx_description
1 polymer ?
#
loop_
_entity_poly.entity_id
_entity_poly.type
_entity_poly.pdbx_seq_one_letter_code
_entity_poly.pdbx_strand_id
1 'polypeptide(L)'
;TVQTTLKFTYSEKYPDEAPLYEIFSQENLEDSDVSDILKLLALQAEENLGMVMIFTLVTAVQEKLNEIVDQIKTRREEEKKQKEK
;
A
#
# COMPACT_ATOMS: atom_id res chain seq x y z
N THR A 1 10.17 6.43 9.48
CA THR A 1 8.77 6.46 9.02
C THR A 1 8.75 5.94 7.60
N VAL A 2 7.70 5.24 7.20
CA VAL A 2 7.53 4.79 5.81
C VAL A 2 6.66 5.79 5.07
N GLN A 3 6.90 5.99 3.78
CA GLN A 3 6.11 6.90 2.96
C GLN A 3 5.96 6.34 1.55
N THR A 4 4.80 6.58 0.94
CA THR A 4 4.57 6.30 -0.48
C THR A 4 3.73 7.43 -1.08
N THR A 5 4.00 7.78 -2.34
CA THR A 5 3.21 8.73 -3.12
C THR A 5 2.45 7.95 -4.18
N LEU A 6 1.13 7.90 -4.03
CA LEU A 6 0.24 7.30 -5.01
C LEU A 6 -0.24 8.35 -5.99
N LYS A 7 -0.18 8.03 -7.27
CA LYS A 7 -0.77 8.85 -8.33
C LYS A 7 -1.96 8.10 -8.91
N PHE A 8 -3.13 8.72 -8.84
CA PHE A 8 -4.36 8.23 -9.44
C PHE A 8 -4.65 9.00 -10.72
N THR A 9 -5.00 8.29 -11.78
CA THR A 9 -5.49 8.87 -13.03
C THR A 9 -6.89 8.32 -13.29
N TYR A 10 -7.88 9.22 -13.36
CA TYR A 10 -9.25 8.84 -13.66
C TYR A 10 -9.37 8.35 -15.11
N SER A 11 -9.96 7.17 -15.29
CA SER A 11 -10.38 6.69 -16.60
C SER A 11 -11.71 7.35 -16.99
N GLU A 12 -12.04 7.36 -18.28
CA GLU A 12 -13.32 7.90 -18.77
C GLU A 12 -14.55 7.19 -18.20
N LYS A 13 -14.36 5.94 -17.77
CA LYS A 13 -15.41 5.07 -17.23
C LYS A 13 -15.38 4.96 -15.71
N TYR A 14 -14.53 5.72 -15.02
CA TYR A 14 -14.56 5.73 -13.57
C TYR A 14 -15.90 6.32 -13.06
N PRO A 15 -16.59 5.69 -12.08
CA PRO A 15 -16.14 4.58 -11.24
C PRO A 15 -16.54 3.16 -11.71
N ASP A 16 -17.20 3.02 -12.85
CA ASP A 16 -17.57 1.70 -13.41
C ASP A 16 -16.34 0.85 -13.75
N GLU A 17 -15.23 1.50 -14.12
CA GLU A 17 -13.89 0.89 -14.19
C GLU A 17 -12.96 1.47 -13.11
N ALA A 18 -12.01 0.65 -12.65
CA ALA A 18 -11.00 1.07 -11.70
C ALA A 18 -10.16 2.24 -12.24
N PRO A 19 -9.72 3.18 -11.37
CA PRO A 19 -8.79 4.21 -11.78
C PRO A 19 -7.44 3.58 -12.11
N LEU A 20 -6.66 4.22 -12.97
CA LEU A 20 -5.25 3.85 -13.10
C LEU A 20 -4.51 4.38 -11.87
N TYR A 21 -3.65 3.55 -11.28
CA TYR A 21 -2.83 3.93 -10.15
C TYR A 21 -1.40 3.44 -10.30
N GLU A 22 -0.46 4.26 -9.81
CA GLU A 22 0.96 3.95 -9.79
C GLU A 22 1.58 4.48 -8.50
N ILE A 23 2.61 3.77 -8.01
CA ILE A 23 3.47 4.29 -6.95
C ILE A 23 4.50 5.20 -7.62
N PHE A 24 4.34 6.50 -7.45
CA PHE A 24 5.23 7.51 -8.04
C PHE A 24 6.57 7.58 -7.31
N SER A 25 6.56 7.38 -5.98
CA SER A 25 7.77 7.32 -5.17
C SER A 25 7.50 6.57 -3.86
N GLN A 26 8.51 5.90 -3.34
CA GLN A 26 8.47 5.19 -2.06
C GLN A 26 9.70 5.52 -1.21
N GLU A 27 9.54 5.52 0.11
CA GLU A 27 10.62 5.74 1.07
C GLU A 27 10.52 4.74 2.22
N ASN A 28 11.65 4.08 2.53
CA ASN A 28 11.77 3.07 3.58
C ASN A 28 10.80 1.87 3.42
N LEU A 29 10.45 1.54 2.17
CA LEU A 29 9.65 0.38 1.79
C LEU A 29 10.49 -0.56 0.93
N GLU A 30 10.39 -1.86 1.20
CA GLU A 30 11.00 -2.91 0.38
C GLU A 30 10.13 -3.23 -0.83
N ASP A 31 10.71 -3.81 -1.88
CA ASP A 31 9.96 -4.19 -3.10
C ASP A 31 8.83 -5.19 -2.81
N SER A 32 8.99 -6.03 -1.78
CA SER A 32 7.94 -6.91 -1.27
C SER A 32 6.76 -6.14 -0.69
N ASP A 33 7.04 -5.10 0.12
CA ASP A 33 6.00 -4.27 0.73
C ASP A 33 5.19 -3.54 -0.35
N VAL A 34 5.89 -3.05 -1.38
CA VAL A 34 5.32 -2.39 -2.55
C VAL A 34 4.44 -3.34 -3.35
N SER A 35 4.93 -4.55 -3.62
CA SER A 35 4.14 -5.57 -4.30
C SER A 35 2.85 -5.89 -3.53
N ASP A 36 2.92 -5.97 -2.21
CA ASP A 36 1.75 -6.25 -1.37
C ASP A 36 0.76 -5.07 -1.34
N ILE A 37 1.25 -3.83 -1.32
CA ILE A 37 0.42 -2.62 -1.47
C ILE A 37 -0.31 -2.62 -2.82
N LEU A 38 0.38 -2.96 -3.91
CA LEU A 38 -0.24 -3.02 -5.25
C LEU A 38 -1.29 -4.13 -5.36
N LYS A 39 -1.04 -5.31 -4.78
CA LYS A 39 -2.04 -6.38 -4.70
C LYS A 39 -3.27 -5.97 -3.90
N LEU A 40 -3.07 -5.28 -2.77
CA LEU A 40 -4.14 -4.75 -1.94
C LEU A 40 -4.99 -3.74 -2.72
N LEU A 41 -4.35 -2.81 -3.43
CA LEU A 41 -5.04 -1.83 -4.27
C LEU A 41 -5.85 -2.50 -5.39
N ALA A 42 -5.31 -3.54 -6.02
CA ALA A 42 -6.03 -4.30 -7.05
C ALA A 42 -7.30 -4.95 -6.49
N LEU A 43 -7.19 -5.62 -5.35
CA LEU A 43 -8.33 -6.25 -4.68
C LEU A 43 -9.40 -5.22 -4.30
N GLN A 44 -8.99 -4.14 -3.63
CA GLN A 44 -9.91 -3.08 -3.21
C GLN A 44 -10.56 -2.37 -4.40
N ALA A 45 -9.85 -2.17 -5.50
CA ALA A 45 -10.42 -1.56 -6.69
C ALA A 45 -11.49 -2.44 -7.35
N GLU A 46 -11.26 -3.76 -7.41
CA GLU A 46 -12.22 -4.72 -7.95
C GLU A 46 -13.48 -4.83 -7.07
N GLU A 47 -13.32 -4.85 -5.74
CA GLU A 47 -14.44 -4.90 -4.79
C GLU A 47 -15.32 -3.64 -4.80
N ASN A 48 -14.77 -2.50 -5.18
CA ASN A 48 -15.45 -1.20 -5.13
C ASN A 48 -15.88 -0.67 -6.50
N LEU A 49 -15.82 -1.48 -7.58
CA LEU A 49 -16.31 -1.09 -8.91
C LEU A 49 -17.76 -0.61 -8.89
N GLY A 50 -18.06 0.41 -9.69
CA GLY A 50 -19.36 1.07 -9.71
C GLY A 50 -19.57 2.09 -8.58
N MET A 51 -18.58 2.30 -7.70
CA MET A 51 -18.59 3.32 -6.66
C MET A 51 -17.28 4.11 -6.61
N VAL A 52 -17.37 5.40 -6.27
CA VAL A 52 -16.18 6.24 -6.08
C VAL A 52 -15.33 5.66 -4.94
N MET A 53 -14.10 5.24 -5.25
CA MET A 53 -13.26 4.41 -4.38
C MET A 53 -11.93 5.05 -3.95
N ILE A 54 -11.58 6.27 -4.42
CA ILE A 54 -10.28 6.91 -4.10
C ILE A 54 -10.01 6.95 -2.59
N PHE A 55 -11.00 7.35 -1.79
CA PHE A 55 -10.86 7.38 -0.34
C PHE A 55 -10.62 5.98 0.24
N THR A 56 -11.35 4.97 -0.25
CA THR A 56 -11.17 3.56 0.15
C THR A 56 -9.74 3.08 -0.14
N LEU A 57 -9.25 3.33 -1.36
CA LEU A 57 -7.90 2.95 -1.77
C LEU A 57 -6.82 3.63 -0.92
N VAL A 58 -6.95 4.93 -0.66
CA VAL A 58 -6.00 5.67 0.20
C VAL A 58 -6.03 5.13 1.63
N THR A 59 -7.22 4.86 2.18
CA THR A 59 -7.37 4.33 3.54
C THR A 59 -6.73 2.95 3.66
N ALA A 60 -6.99 2.05 2.71
CA ALA A 60 -6.41 0.70 2.68
C ALA A 60 -4.87 0.76 2.65
N VAL A 61 -4.29 1.64 1.83
CA VAL A 61 -2.82 1.81 1.80
C VAL A 61 -2.29 2.41 3.09
N GLN A 62 -2.99 3.39 3.67
CA GLN A 62 -2.58 3.98 4.95
C GLN A 62 -2.55 2.92 6.08
N GLU A 63 -3.56 2.06 6.16
CA GLU A 63 -3.58 0.93 7.09
C GLU A 63 -2.42 -0.03 6.83
N LYS A 64 -2.17 -0.36 5.55
CA LYS A 64 -1.07 -1.25 5.18
C LYS A 64 0.30 -0.70 5.56
N LEU A 65 0.52 0.60 5.39
CA LEU A 65 1.77 1.25 5.80
C LEU A 65 1.98 1.18 7.31
N ASN A 66 0.91 1.30 8.12
CA ASN A 66 1.00 1.14 9.56
C ASN A 66 1.43 -0.29 9.95
N GLU A 67 0.86 -1.31 9.30
CA GLU A 67 1.28 -2.71 9.52
C GLU A 67 2.77 -2.90 9.19
N ILE A 68 3.23 -2.35 8.06
CA ILE A 68 4.63 -2.47 7.63
C ILE A 68 5.56 -1.80 8.66
N VAL A 69 5.20 -0.63 9.19
CA VAL A 69 5.98 0.03 10.26
C VAL A 69 6.13 -0.87 11.47
N ASP A 70 5.08 -1.58 11.87
CA ASP A 70 5.12 -2.48 13.03
C ASP A 70 5.88 -3.77 12.74
N GLN A 71 5.80 -4.30 11.52
CA GLN A 71 6.63 -5.42 11.08
C GLN A 71 8.13 -5.06 11.09
N ILE A 72 8.51 -3.88 10.59
CA ILE A 72 9.91 -3.42 10.57
C ILE A 72 10.47 -3.33 12.00
N LYS A 73 9.68 -2.85 12.97
CA LYS A 73 10.10 -2.83 14.38
C LYS A 73 10.34 -4.24 14.91
N THR A 74 9.40 -5.16 14.66
CA THR A 74 9.50 -6.55 15.10
C THR A 74 10.74 -7.24 14.54
N ARG A 75 10.98 -7.14 13.21
CA ARG A 75 12.18 -7.71 12.57
C ARG A 75 13.47 -7.18 13.18
N ARG A 76 13.55 -5.87 13.44
CA ARG A 76 14.75 -5.24 14.06
C ARG A 76 15.00 -5.72 15.49
N GLU A 77 13.96 -6.00 16.27
CA GLU A 77 14.11 -6.54 17.62
C GLU A 77 14.58 -8.01 17.60
N GLU A 78 14.07 -8.81 16.67
CA GLU A 78 14.46 -10.21 16.49
C GLU A 78 15.92 -10.35 16.05
N GLU A 79 16.37 -9.54 15.09
CA GLU A 79 17.76 -9.53 14.63
C GLU A 79 18.76 -9.15 15.74
N LYS A 80 18.38 -8.21 16.63
CA LYS A 80 19.20 -7.86 17.80
C LYS A 80 19.34 -9.03 18.75
N LYS A 81 18.23 -9.70 19.09
CA LYS A 81 18.22 -10.87 19.97
C LYS A 81 19.03 -12.05 19.40
N GLN A 82 19.06 -12.22 18.08
CA GLN A 82 19.88 -13.26 17.44
C GLN A 82 21.38 -12.93 17.46
N LYS A 83 21.78 -11.66 17.35
CA LYS A 83 23.19 -11.24 17.41
C LYS A 83 23.76 -11.21 18.83
N GLU A 84 22.90 -11.14 19.84
CA GLU A 84 23.28 -11.18 21.26
C GLU A 84 23.35 -12.62 21.84
N LYS A 85 23.02 -13.63 21.05
CA LYS A 85 23.21 -15.07 21.37
C LYS A 85 24.47 -15.61 20.71
#